data_AF-X0U1M7-F1
#
_entry.id   AF-X0U1M7-F1
#
_cell.length_a   1.000
_cell.length_b   1.000
_cell.length_c   1.000
_cell.angle_alpha   90.00
_cell.angle_beta   90.00
_cell.angle_gamma   90.00
#
_symmetry.space_group_name_H-M   'P 1'
#
loop_
_entity.id
_entity.type
_entity.pdbx_description
1 polymer ?
#
loop_
_entity_poly.entity_id
_entity_poly.type
_entity_poly.pdbx_seq_one_letter_code
_entity_poly.pdbx_strand_id
1 'polypeptide(L)'
;MSRVSPAEKAAVREKVINAVNHTEITDVHTHVYPEAFGEILLWGIDELITYHYLIAETLRWGVISPETFRQLSTRAQADVIWKTLFVDH
;
A
#
# COMPACT_ATOMS: atom_id res chain seq x y z
N MET A 1 -34.72 8.65 -25.73
CA MET A 1 -33.88 8.23 -24.59
C MET A 1 -33.31 9.48 -23.94
N SER A 2 -33.74 9.81 -22.72
CA SER A 2 -33.25 11.00 -22.00
C SER A 2 -31.77 10.81 -21.65
N ARG A 3 -30.91 11.74 -22.05
CA ARG A 3 -29.47 11.73 -21.72
C ARG A 3 -29.31 12.46 -20.38
N VAL A 4 -28.81 11.76 -19.36
CA VAL A 4 -28.46 12.35 -18.06
C VAL A 4 -27.45 13.48 -18.25
N SER A 5 -27.76 14.65 -17.71
CA SER A 5 -26.91 15.84 -17.81
C SER A 5 -25.60 15.67 -17.04
N PRO A 6 -24.54 16.42 -17.39
CA PRO A 6 -23.30 16.44 -16.62
C PRO A 6 -23.50 16.79 -15.13
N ALA A 7 -24.44 17.69 -14.82
CA ALA A 7 -24.75 18.11 -13.46
C ALA A 7 -25.39 16.98 -12.63
N GLU A 8 -26.34 16.25 -13.21
CA GLU A 8 -26.96 15.09 -12.56
C GLU A 8 -25.93 13.97 -12.34
N LYS A 9 -25.03 13.72 -13.29
CA LYS A 9 -23.92 12.77 -13.11
C LYS A 9 -22.98 13.19 -11.99
N ALA A 10 -22.64 14.48 -11.91
CA ALA A 10 -21.79 15.00 -10.84
C ALA A 10 -22.45 14.84 -9.46
N ALA A 11 -23.74 15.14 -9.35
CA ALA A 11 -24.50 14.98 -8.11
C ALA A 11 -24.60 13.51 -7.67
N VAL A 12 -24.83 12.59 -8.60
CA VAL A 12 -24.81 11.14 -8.30
C VAL A 12 -23.41 10.71 -7.88
N ARG A 13 -22.36 11.15 -8.59
CA ARG A 13 -20.97 10.84 -8.24
C ARG A 13 -20.62 11.29 -6.82
N GLU A 14 -20.99 12.52 -6.45
CA GLU A 14 -20.77 13.05 -5.12
C GLU A 14 -21.47 12.20 -4.05
N LYS A 15 -22.75 11.87 -4.26
CA LYS A 15 -23.52 11.03 -3.34
C LYS A 15 -22.92 9.63 -3.18
N VAL A 16 -22.47 9.02 -4.29
CA VAL A 16 -21.84 7.71 -4.27
C VAL A 16 -20.50 7.76 -3.52
N ILE A 17 -19.64 8.76 -3.79
CA ILE A 17 -18.37 8.92 -3.07
C ILE A 17 -18.62 9.08 -1.57
N ASN A 18 -19.60 9.90 -1.20
CA ASN A 18 -19.96 10.07 0.20
C ASN A 18 -20.41 8.74 0.82
N ALA A 19 -21.33 8.01 0.17
CA ALA A 19 -21.79 6.73 0.67
C ALA A 19 -20.64 5.71 0.81
N VAL A 20 -19.77 5.60 -0.18
CA VAL A 20 -18.62 4.68 -0.16
C VAL A 20 -17.64 5.02 0.97
N ASN A 21 -17.30 6.30 1.15
CA ASN A 21 -16.34 6.72 2.17
C ASN A 21 -16.83 6.55 3.61
N HIS A 22 -18.15 6.51 3.84
CA HIS A 22 -18.74 6.41 5.18
C HIS A 22 -19.34 5.03 5.48
N THR A 23 -19.30 4.10 4.53
CA THR A 23 -19.74 2.73 4.78
C THR A 23 -18.68 1.99 5.59
N GLU A 24 -19.08 1.38 6.69
CA GLU A 24 -18.20 0.53 7.50
C GLU A 24 -17.74 -0.69 6.68
N ILE A 25 -16.44 -1.00 6.74
CA ILE A 25 -15.83 -2.09 5.98
C ILE A 25 -15.56 -3.25 6.94
N THR A 26 -16.20 -4.39 6.68
CA THR A 26 -15.77 -5.68 7.22
C THR A 26 -14.74 -6.28 6.27
N ASP A 27 -13.47 -6.21 6.61
CA ASP A 27 -12.42 -6.86 5.85
C ASP A 27 -12.36 -8.35 6.19
N VAL A 28 -12.91 -9.17 5.30
CA VAL A 28 -13.11 -10.61 5.50
C VAL A 28 -11.82 -11.42 5.38
N HIS A 29 -10.73 -10.83 4.88
CA HIS A 29 -9.47 -11.53 4.69
C HIS A 29 -8.27 -10.59 4.80
N THR A 30 -7.58 -10.66 5.94
CA THR A 30 -6.36 -9.88 6.18
C THR A 30 -5.24 -10.77 6.72
N HIS A 31 -4.01 -10.23 6.65
CA HIS A 31 -2.86 -10.71 7.40
C HIS A 31 -2.50 -9.75 8.54
N VAL A 32 -3.53 -9.17 9.17
CA VAL A 32 -3.39 -8.26 10.32
C VAL A 32 -3.88 -9.01 11.56
N TYR A 33 -3.18 -8.84 12.68
CA TYR A 33 -3.47 -9.53 13.93
C TYR A 33 -3.88 -8.54 15.03
N PRO A 34 -4.61 -8.98 16.08
CA PRO A 34 -4.86 -8.15 17.25
C PRO A 34 -3.54 -7.68 17.90
N GLU A 35 -3.50 -6.48 18.46
CA GLU A 35 -2.31 -5.93 19.13
C GLU A 35 -1.75 -6.87 20.21
N ALA A 36 -2.61 -7.57 20.94
CA ALA A 36 -2.23 -8.54 21.96
C ALA A 36 -1.36 -9.69 21.44
N PHE A 37 -1.26 -9.89 20.12
CA PHE A 37 -0.41 -10.91 19.50
C PHE A 37 1.04 -10.44 19.32
N GLY A 38 1.35 -9.18 19.65
CA GLY A 38 2.72 -8.67 19.72
C GLY A 38 3.38 -8.56 18.35
N GLU A 39 4.59 -9.12 18.22
CA GLU A 39 5.51 -8.89 17.09
C GLU A 39 4.97 -9.36 15.73
N ILE A 40 3.93 -10.20 15.69
CA ILE A 40 3.33 -10.63 14.41
C ILE A 40 2.34 -9.62 13.84
N LEU A 41 1.92 -8.62 14.61
CA LEU A 41 1.26 -7.43 14.07
C LEU A 41 2.33 -6.50 13.52
N LEU A 42 2.55 -6.54 12.20
CA LEU A 42 3.48 -5.64 11.51
C LEU A 42 2.82 -4.27 11.26
N TRP A 43 3.51 -3.19 11.62
CA TRP A 43 3.06 -1.81 11.41
C TRP A 43 4.24 -0.83 11.42
N GLY A 44 3.99 0.42 11.00
CA GLY A 44 5.01 1.46 10.90
C GLY A 44 5.53 1.64 9.47
N ILE A 45 6.32 2.69 9.26
CA ILE A 45 6.76 3.08 7.91
C ILE A 45 7.72 2.06 7.30
N ASP A 46 8.65 1.52 8.08
CA ASP A 46 9.63 0.56 7.57
C ASP A 46 8.92 -0.71 7.09
N GLU A 47 7.98 -1.27 7.86
CA GLU A 47 7.17 -2.44 7.47
C GLU A 47 6.31 -2.19 6.22
N LEU A 48 5.73 -0.99 6.09
CA LEU A 48 4.97 -0.61 4.90
C LEU A 48 5.86 -0.58 3.66
N ILE A 49 7.04 0.04 3.77
CA ILE A 49 7.98 0.16 2.66
C ILE A 49 8.60 -1.20 2.32
N THR A 50 8.83 -2.07 3.29
CA THR A 50 9.33 -3.44 3.06
C THR A 50 8.22 -4.45 2.73
N TYR A 51 7.02 -3.99 2.38
CA TYR A 51 5.99 -4.90 1.86
C TYR A 51 6.46 -5.59 0.58
N HIS A 52 6.15 -6.88 0.44
CA HIS A 52 6.75 -7.73 -0.60
C HIS A 52 6.52 -7.26 -2.05
N TYR A 53 5.49 -6.44 -2.30
CA TYR A 53 5.27 -5.80 -3.60
C TYR A 53 6.41 -4.83 -3.93
N LEU A 54 6.78 -3.96 -2.98
CA LEU A 54 7.85 -2.98 -3.16
C LEU A 54 9.22 -3.62 -3.19
N ILE A 55 9.42 -4.73 -2.45
CA ILE A 55 10.62 -5.56 -2.59
C ILE A 55 10.73 -6.08 -4.04
N ALA A 56 9.65 -6.65 -4.58
CA ALA A 56 9.65 -7.19 -5.93
C ALA A 56 9.91 -6.10 -6.99
N GLU A 57 9.28 -4.93 -6.86
CA GLU A 57 9.51 -3.79 -7.75
C GLU A 57 10.95 -3.26 -7.66
N THR A 58 11.51 -3.14 -6.47
CA THR A 58 12.89 -2.67 -6.25
C THR A 58 13.90 -3.62 -6.89
N LEU A 59 13.75 -4.93 -6.72
CA LEU A 59 14.67 -5.92 -7.28
C LEU A 59 14.67 -5.93 -8.82
N ARG A 60 13.61 -5.43 -9.47
CA ARG A 60 13.57 -5.32 -10.94
C ARG A 60 14.51 -4.25 -11.49
N TRP A 61 14.92 -3.28 -10.69
CA TRP A 61 15.91 -2.27 -11.08
C TRP A 61 17.34 -2.81 -11.09
N GLY A 62 17.61 -3.96 -10.46
CA GLY A 62 18.93 -4.61 -10.49
C GLY A 62 20.04 -3.86 -9.76
N VAL A 63 19.71 -2.86 -8.93
CA VAL A 63 20.67 -2.08 -8.14
C VAL A 63 21.28 -2.85 -6.95
N ILE A 64 20.61 -3.94 -6.53
CA ILE A 64 21.03 -4.83 -5.45
C ILE A 64 20.57 -6.26 -5.77
N SER A 65 21.36 -7.28 -5.39
CA SER A 65 20.95 -8.68 -5.54
C SER A 65 19.92 -9.09 -4.45
N PRO A 66 19.03 -10.06 -4.74
CA PRO A 66 18.11 -10.58 -3.72
C PRO A 66 18.80 -11.17 -2.50
N GLU A 67 19.97 -11.78 -2.67
CA GLU A 67 20.78 -12.35 -1.58
C GLU A 67 21.30 -11.25 -0.65
N THR A 68 21.87 -10.18 -1.22
CA THR A 68 22.39 -9.07 -0.43
C THR A 68 21.25 -8.30 0.24
N PHE A 69 20.14 -8.08 -0.47
CA PHE A 69 18.97 -7.39 0.08
C PHE A 69 18.41 -8.10 1.32
N ARG A 70 18.25 -9.43 1.26
CA ARG A 70 17.70 -10.23 2.39
C ARG A 70 18.56 -10.21 3.65
N GLN A 71 19.83 -9.84 3.55
CA GLN A 71 20.75 -9.75 4.70
C GLN A 71 20.68 -8.39 5.42
N LEU A 72 20.02 -7.40 4.82
CA LEU A 72 19.84 -6.07 5.40
C LEU A 72 18.80 -6.11 6.54
N SER A 73 18.98 -5.25 7.54
CA SER A 73 17.92 -4.96 8.52
C SER A 73 16.70 -4.34 7.83
N THR A 74 15.51 -4.45 8.43
CA THR A 74 14.27 -3.86 7.89
C THR A 74 14.44 -2.39 7.50
N ARG A 75 15.10 -1.60 8.36
CA ARG A 75 15.37 -0.18 8.07
C ARG A 75 16.27 0.02 6.86
N ALA A 76 17.34 -0.77 6.73
CA ALA A 76 18.22 -0.68 5.57
C ALA A 76 17.54 -1.17 4.29
N GLN A 77 16.65 -2.16 4.38
CA GLN A 77 15.79 -2.56 3.27
C GLN A 77 14.87 -1.41 2.85
N ALA A 78 14.20 -0.76 3.81
CA ALA A 78 13.34 0.39 3.56
C ALA A 78 14.10 1.55 2.89
N ASP A 79 15.32 1.85 3.34
CA ASP A 79 16.17 2.90 2.75
C ASP A 79 16.49 2.59 1.27
N VAL A 80 16.84 1.34 0.94
CA VAL A 80 17.12 0.92 -0.45
C VAL A 80 15.88 1.03 -1.33
N ILE A 81 14.72 0.56 -0.84
CA ILE A 81 13.44 0.64 -1.57
C ILE A 81 13.07 2.10 -1.79
N TRP A 82 13.12 2.93 -0.74
CA TRP A 82 12.76 4.34 -0.81
C TRP A 82 13.63 5.09 -1.82
N LYS A 83 14.96 4.90 -1.72
CA LYS A 83 15.91 5.51 -2.65
C LYS A 83 15.63 5.12 -4.09
N THR A 84 15.37 3.83 -4.32
CA THR A 84 15.19 3.28 -5.67
C THR A 84 13.86 3.69 -6.30
N LEU A 85 12.74 3.52 -5.59
CA LEU A 85 11.39 3.66 -6.17
C LEU A 85 10.78 5.06 -6.03
N PHE A 86 11.32 5.91 -5.16
CA PHE A 86 10.70 7.21 -4.85
C PHE A 86 11.67 8.40 -5.02
N VAL A 87 12.98 8.16 -5.12
CA VAL A 87 13.97 9.24 -5.26
C VAL A 87 14.68 9.18 -6.62
N ASP A 88 15.13 8.00 -7.07
CA ASP A 88 15.88 7.85 -8.31
C ASP A 88 15.02 7.73 -9.57
N HIS A 89 13.77 7.28 -9.41
CA HIS A 89 12.84 6.95 -10.49
C HIS A 89 11.44 7.43 -10.15
#